data_AF-A0A505HE92-F1
#
_entry.id   AF-A0A505HE92-F1
#
_cell.length_a   1.000
_cell.length_b   1.000
_cell.length_c   1.000
_cell.angle_alpha   90.00
_cell.angle_beta   90.00
_cell.angle_gamma   90.00
#
_symmetry.space_group_name_H-M   'P 1'
#
loop_
_entity.id
_entity.type
_entity.pdbx_description
1 polymer ?
#
loop_
_entity_poly.entity_id
_entity_poly.type
_entity_poly.pdbx_seq_one_letter_code
_entity_poly.pdbx_strand_id
1 'polypeptide(L)'
;MPRTPTVLRTPHPGRRHRPLALLAVLALAACGAPPELRTPPAVATPAPVPSTSATPTPSATTVAPVTPSAPVLSPSTPVTATPCRGRPSGDRIVALLRGSAGVLPRDVRVTVATGPLCAEGWQYTVLAVTGHEELQVVTRGGSGTPTLVTAGTDVCGVEVRTLAPPGIRTLACDGTPGA
;
A
#
# COMPACT_ATOMS: atom_id res chain seq x y z
N MET A 1 3.09 58.88 39.46
CA MET A 1 3.54 59.88 38.46
C MET A 1 4.21 59.14 37.30
N PRO A 2 3.97 59.57 36.05
CA PRO A 2 4.06 58.73 34.84
C PRO A 2 5.41 58.85 34.12
N ARG A 3 5.71 57.88 33.24
CA ARG A 3 6.04 58.10 31.82
C ARG A 3 6.39 56.77 31.13
N THR A 4 5.47 56.32 30.28
CA THR A 4 5.78 55.55 29.07
C THR A 4 6.54 56.46 28.09
N PRO A 5 7.43 55.88 27.28
CA PRO A 5 7.30 56.15 25.85
C PRO A 5 7.12 54.87 25.03
N THR A 6 6.05 54.91 24.24
CA THR A 6 5.74 54.11 23.06
C THR A 6 6.93 54.09 22.09
N VAL A 7 7.43 52.91 21.71
CA VAL A 7 8.34 52.77 20.57
C VAL A 7 7.54 52.27 19.36
N LEU A 8 7.63 53.06 18.29
CA LEU A 8 6.90 52.93 17.05
C LEU A 8 7.13 51.60 16.34
N ARG A 9 6.04 51.04 15.83
CA ARG A 9 6.02 50.01 14.80
C ARG A 9 6.28 50.68 13.44
N THR A 10 7.32 50.28 12.72
CA THR A 10 7.45 50.58 11.28
C THR A 10 7.17 49.33 10.45
N PRO A 11 6.30 49.42 9.42
CA PRO A 11 6.06 48.36 8.46
C PRO A 11 7.25 48.27 7.50
N HIS A 12 7.65 47.06 7.10
CA HIS A 12 8.54 46.86 5.95
C HIS A 12 7.69 46.62 4.69
N PRO A 13 7.63 47.58 3.75
CA PRO A 13 7.09 47.37 2.43
C PRO A 13 8.22 46.91 1.51
N GLY A 14 8.16 45.66 1.08
CA GLY A 14 9.04 45.11 0.04
C GLY A 14 8.23 44.39 -1.02
N ARG A 15 7.45 45.15 -1.79
CA ARG A 15 6.68 44.64 -2.93
C ARG A 15 7.38 45.08 -4.22
N ARG A 16 7.40 44.15 -5.19
CA ARG A 16 7.49 44.32 -6.67
C ARG A 16 8.91 44.24 -7.27
N HIS A 17 9.20 43.55 -8.39
CA HIS A 17 8.44 42.68 -9.30
C HIS A 17 9.41 42.03 -10.32
N ARG A 18 9.12 40.77 -10.73
CA ARG A 18 9.13 40.10 -12.08
C ARG A 18 10.28 40.38 -13.09
N PRO A 19 10.64 39.48 -14.06
CA PRO A 19 9.76 38.54 -14.77
C PRO A 19 10.34 37.17 -15.22
N LEU A 20 9.43 36.26 -15.59
CA LEU A 20 9.45 35.35 -16.74
C LEU A 20 10.80 34.69 -17.18
N ALA A 21 11.02 33.47 -16.73
CA ALA A 21 11.73 32.42 -17.46
C ALA A 21 10.86 31.15 -17.31
N LEU A 22 9.90 30.92 -18.21
CA LEU A 22 10.07 30.14 -19.44
C LEU A 22 10.81 28.82 -19.17
N LEU A 23 10.07 27.71 -19.09
CA LEU A 23 10.45 26.30 -19.29
C LEU A 23 9.50 25.43 -18.44
N ALA A 24 8.41 24.95 -19.04
CA ALA A 24 8.30 23.56 -19.54
C ALA A 24 7.52 22.75 -18.48
N VAL A 25 6.43 22.02 -18.74
CA VAL A 25 6.21 20.95 -19.72
C VAL A 25 4.71 20.59 -19.60
N LEU A 26 4.01 20.56 -20.73
CA LEU A 26 2.79 19.81 -21.06
C LEU A 26 1.63 19.71 -20.04
N ALA A 27 0.56 20.43 -20.39
CA ALA A 27 -0.81 20.02 -20.13
C ALA A 27 -1.08 18.63 -20.74
N LEU A 28 -1.00 17.58 -19.90
CA LEU A 28 -1.50 16.24 -20.19
C LEU A 28 -2.89 16.07 -19.56
N ALA A 29 -3.81 16.95 -19.94
CA ALA A 29 -5.23 16.65 -19.89
C ALA A 29 -5.57 15.87 -21.16
N ALA A 30 -5.27 14.57 -21.16
CA ALA A 30 -5.74 13.62 -22.18
C ALA A 30 -5.77 12.21 -21.61
N CYS A 31 -6.89 11.88 -20.97
CA CYS A 31 -7.60 10.60 -21.03
C CYS A 31 -6.74 9.35 -21.37
N GLY A 32 -6.24 8.67 -20.34
CA GLY A 32 -5.76 7.29 -20.46
C GLY A 32 -6.95 6.34 -20.58
N ALA A 33 -7.59 6.29 -21.76
CA ALA A 33 -8.45 5.18 -22.13
C ALA A 33 -7.55 3.97 -22.46
N PRO A 34 -7.71 2.82 -21.78
CA PRO A 34 -6.85 1.66 -21.98
C PRO A 34 -7.08 1.06 -23.38
N PRO A 35 -6.03 0.89 -24.22
CA PRO A 35 -6.17 0.27 -25.54
C PRO A 35 -5.94 -1.24 -25.46
N GLU A 36 -6.87 -2.01 -24.88
CA GLU A 36 -6.78 -3.48 -24.84
C GLU A 36 -8.03 -4.14 -25.44
N LEU A 37 -8.42 -3.69 -26.63
CA LEU A 37 -9.32 -4.42 -27.52
C LEU A 37 -8.70 -4.51 -28.91
N ARG A 38 -7.51 -5.12 -28.99
CA ARG A 38 -7.00 -5.68 -30.24
C ARG A 38 -6.97 -7.19 -30.13
N THR A 39 -8.14 -7.79 -30.33
CA THR A 39 -8.28 -9.18 -30.74
C THR A 39 -7.60 -9.34 -32.11
N PRO A 40 -6.55 -10.17 -32.27
CA PRO A 40 -6.12 -10.58 -33.58
C PRO A 40 -7.14 -11.58 -34.15
N PRO A 41 -7.64 -11.40 -35.38
CA PRO A 41 -8.49 -12.38 -36.04
C PRO A 41 -7.70 -13.66 -36.37
N ALA A 42 -8.36 -14.81 -36.17
CA ALA A 42 -7.92 -16.11 -36.63
C ALA A 42 -7.96 -16.18 -38.16
N VAL A 43 -6.82 -16.42 -38.80
CA VAL A 43 -6.65 -16.77 -40.23
C VAL A 43 -5.25 -17.41 -40.37
N ALA A 44 -4.93 -18.45 -41.12
CA ALA A 44 -5.61 -19.60 -41.73
C ALA A 44 -4.46 -20.55 -42.15
N THR A 45 -4.76 -21.83 -42.28
CA THR A 45 -3.92 -22.93 -42.79
C THR A 45 -3.25 -22.61 -44.14
N PRO A 46 -2.04 -23.15 -44.39
CA PRO A 46 -1.74 -23.75 -45.70
C PRO A 46 -1.37 -25.23 -45.60
N ALA A 47 -1.99 -26.03 -46.49
CA ALA A 47 -1.75 -27.43 -46.77
C ALA A 47 -0.60 -27.61 -47.82
N PRO A 48 -0.15 -28.84 -48.15
CA PRO A 48 1.24 -29.20 -48.44
C PRO A 48 1.62 -29.24 -49.94
N VAL A 49 2.93 -29.27 -50.27
CA VAL A 49 3.51 -30.00 -51.44
C VAL A 49 5.06 -30.13 -51.34
N PRO A 50 5.70 -31.10 -52.04
CA PRO A 50 6.87 -31.86 -51.56
C PRO A 50 8.20 -31.57 -52.31
N SER A 51 9.33 -32.08 -51.78
CA SER A 51 10.36 -32.88 -52.49
C SER A 51 11.77 -32.80 -51.85
N THR A 52 12.16 -33.94 -51.25
CA THR A 52 13.45 -34.67 -51.37
C THR A 52 14.80 -33.95 -51.20
N SER A 53 15.62 -34.37 -50.23
CA SER A 53 16.80 -35.25 -50.47
C SER A 53 17.56 -35.61 -49.17
N ALA A 54 17.80 -36.92 -48.98
CA ALA A 54 18.79 -37.70 -48.19
C ALA A 54 19.54 -37.09 -46.97
N THR A 55 19.43 -37.64 -45.74
CA THR A 55 20.22 -38.77 -45.10
C THR A 55 21.57 -38.31 -44.48
N PRO A 56 22.12 -38.88 -43.37
CA PRO A 56 21.61 -39.71 -42.26
C PRO A 56 21.76 -39.10 -40.84
N THR A 57 21.04 -39.74 -39.92
CA THR A 57 20.96 -39.68 -38.46
C THR A 57 22.28 -39.59 -37.66
N PRO A 58 22.35 -38.70 -36.66
CA PRO A 58 23.02 -39.00 -35.39
C PRO A 58 21.98 -39.33 -34.31
N SER A 59 22.15 -40.45 -33.62
CA SER A 59 21.29 -40.88 -32.51
C SER A 59 21.19 -39.77 -31.45
N ALA A 60 20.02 -39.16 -31.30
CA ALA A 60 19.71 -38.31 -30.17
C ALA A 60 19.30 -39.20 -28.99
N THR A 61 20.18 -39.27 -27.98
CA THR A 61 19.85 -39.82 -26.65
C THR A 61 18.56 -39.18 -26.15
N THR A 62 17.56 -40.01 -25.87
CA THR A 62 16.30 -39.60 -25.24
C THR A 62 16.59 -39.04 -23.85
N VAL A 63 16.50 -37.72 -23.70
CA VAL A 63 16.46 -37.08 -22.38
C VAL A 63 15.04 -37.29 -21.84
N ALA A 64 14.93 -38.02 -20.74
CA ALA A 64 13.66 -38.23 -20.05
C ALA A 64 13.03 -36.89 -19.65
N PRO A 65 11.70 -36.74 -19.73
CA PRO A 65 11.03 -35.52 -19.29
C PRO A 65 11.24 -35.34 -17.78
N VAL A 66 11.88 -34.25 -17.39
CA VAL A 66 11.96 -33.86 -15.98
C VAL A 66 10.56 -33.45 -15.53
N THR A 67 9.96 -34.27 -14.68
CA THR A 67 8.67 -33.93 -14.06
C THR A 67 8.92 -32.75 -13.11
N PRO A 68 8.19 -31.62 -13.22
CA PRO A 68 8.29 -30.56 -12.22
C PRO A 68 7.90 -31.14 -10.87
N SER A 69 8.80 -31.06 -9.88
CA SER A 69 8.45 -31.41 -8.50
C SER A 69 7.31 -30.51 -8.05
N ALA A 70 6.22 -31.12 -7.59
CA ALA A 70 5.11 -30.40 -6.99
C ALA A 70 5.64 -29.53 -5.84
N PRO A 71 5.16 -28.28 -5.68
CA PRO A 71 5.57 -27.44 -4.58
C PRO A 71 5.25 -28.14 -3.26
N VAL A 72 6.26 -28.26 -2.40
CA VAL A 72 6.10 -28.77 -1.04
C VAL A 72 5.17 -27.80 -0.30
N LEU A 73 3.93 -28.23 -0.07
CA LEU A 73 3.00 -27.55 0.83
C LEU A 73 3.59 -27.62 2.24
N SER A 74 4.28 -26.56 2.63
CA SER A 74 4.68 -26.35 4.02
C SER A 74 3.41 -26.34 4.89
N PRO A 75 3.46 -26.90 6.11
CA PRO A 75 2.29 -26.94 6.98
C PRO A 75 1.73 -25.54 7.15
N SER A 76 0.48 -25.35 6.76
CA SER A 76 -0.29 -24.13 6.94
C SER A 76 -0.54 -23.94 8.43
N THR A 77 0.41 -23.33 9.12
CA THR A 77 0.13 -22.77 10.43
C THR A 77 -1.01 -21.74 10.26
N PRO A 78 -2.05 -21.76 11.09
CA PRO A 78 -2.96 -20.63 11.15
C PRO A 78 -2.14 -19.44 11.64
N VAL A 79 -1.67 -18.61 10.69
CA VAL A 79 -0.90 -17.39 10.97
C VAL A 79 -1.91 -16.33 11.42
N THR A 80 -2.45 -16.48 12.62
CA THR A 80 -3.37 -15.49 13.20
C THR A 80 -2.56 -14.36 13.82
N ALA A 81 -2.99 -13.12 13.63
CA ALA A 81 -2.39 -11.99 14.34
C ALA A 81 -2.75 -12.06 15.83
N THR A 82 -1.79 -11.79 16.70
CA THR A 82 -1.96 -11.88 18.16
C THR A 82 -1.80 -10.51 18.81
N PRO A 83 -2.33 -10.27 20.03
CA PRO A 83 -2.10 -9.01 20.72
C PRO A 83 -0.61 -8.67 20.79
N CYS A 84 -0.25 -7.49 20.30
CA CYS A 84 1.09 -6.96 20.40
C CYS A 84 1.45 -6.86 21.89
N ARG A 85 2.51 -7.56 22.35
CA ARG A 85 2.91 -7.65 23.78
C ARG A 85 3.39 -6.31 24.35
N GLY A 86 2.48 -5.34 24.45
CA GLY A 86 2.71 -3.98 24.90
C GLY A 86 3.26 -3.02 23.84
N ARG A 87 3.63 -3.48 22.63
CA ARG A 87 4.18 -2.58 21.59
C ARG A 87 3.92 -2.99 20.12
N PRO A 88 3.63 -2.01 19.24
CA PRO A 88 3.28 -0.62 19.56
C PRO A 88 2.01 -0.55 20.43
N SER A 89 1.89 0.46 21.28
CA SER A 89 0.66 0.70 22.02
C SER A 89 -0.37 1.40 21.13
N GLY A 90 -1.66 1.27 21.46
CA GLY A 90 -2.71 1.99 20.74
C GLY A 90 -2.51 3.51 20.77
N ASP A 91 -2.11 4.08 21.91
CA ASP A 91 -1.79 5.52 22.01
C ASP A 91 -0.66 5.95 21.08
N ARG A 92 0.34 5.07 20.87
CA ARG A 92 1.43 5.34 19.94
C ARG A 92 0.92 5.40 18.51
N ILE A 93 -0.04 4.55 18.14
CA ILE A 93 -0.70 4.58 16.82
C ILE A 93 -1.56 5.84 16.70
N VAL A 94 -2.34 6.21 17.72
CA VAL A 94 -3.12 7.46 17.71
C VAL A 94 -2.21 8.69 17.58
N ALA A 95 -1.06 8.70 18.26
CA ALA A 95 -0.07 9.76 18.14
C ALA A 95 0.55 9.84 16.73
N LEU A 96 0.83 8.69 16.10
CA LEU A 96 1.27 8.62 14.70
C LEU A 96 0.23 9.25 13.77
N LEU A 97 -1.05 8.88 13.92
CA LEU A 97 -2.16 9.34 13.09
C LEU A 97 -2.44 10.83 13.21
N ARG A 98 -2.36 11.39 14.42
CA ARG A 98 -2.49 12.85 14.65
C ARG A 98 -1.23 13.64 14.25
N GLY A 99 -0.10 12.96 14.28
CA GLY A 99 1.23 13.51 14.05
C GLY A 99 1.62 13.43 12.59
N SER A 100 2.64 12.63 12.31
CA SER A 100 3.29 12.56 11.01
C SER A 100 2.41 12.01 9.90
N ALA A 101 1.39 11.21 10.21
CA ALA A 101 0.48 10.69 9.18
C ALA A 101 -0.67 11.64 8.82
N GLY A 102 -1.01 12.62 9.69
CA GLY A 102 -2.03 13.63 9.40
C GLY A 102 -3.45 13.10 9.15
N VAL A 103 -3.77 11.89 9.60
CA VAL A 103 -5.07 11.23 9.38
C VAL A 103 -6.12 11.71 10.38
N LEU A 104 -5.74 11.89 11.64
CA LEU A 104 -6.66 12.27 12.71
C LEU A 104 -6.50 13.75 13.09
N PRO A 105 -7.59 14.52 13.18
CA PRO A 105 -7.57 15.83 13.81
C PRO A 105 -7.13 15.76 15.27
N ARG A 106 -6.57 16.86 15.78
CA ARG A 106 -6.03 16.92 17.15
C ARG A 106 -7.13 16.88 18.22
N ASP A 107 -8.31 17.38 17.91
CA ASP A 107 -9.39 17.64 18.87
C ASP A 107 -10.49 16.55 18.90
N VAL A 108 -10.37 15.53 18.04
CA VAL A 108 -11.33 14.43 17.98
C VAL A 108 -10.99 13.38 19.04
N ARG A 109 -12.00 12.92 19.77
CA ARG A 109 -11.86 11.84 20.76
C ARG A 109 -11.78 10.50 20.03
N VAL A 110 -10.81 9.68 20.45
CA VAL A 110 -10.52 8.39 19.83
C VAL A 110 -10.23 7.38 20.93
N THR A 111 -10.80 6.18 20.80
CA THR A 111 -10.55 5.03 21.67
C THR A 111 -10.14 3.84 20.82
N VAL A 112 -9.30 2.97 21.37
CA VAL A 112 -8.92 1.73 20.69
C VAL A 112 -10.07 0.74 20.88
N ALA A 113 -10.71 0.33 19.78
CA ALA A 113 -11.75 -0.70 19.79
C ALA A 113 -11.10 -2.10 19.77
N THR A 114 -10.14 -2.30 18.87
CA THR A 114 -9.44 -3.59 18.68
C THR A 114 -7.95 -3.39 18.49
N GLY A 115 -7.15 -4.27 19.10
CA GLY A 115 -5.71 -4.35 18.90
C GLY A 115 -4.89 -3.43 19.83
N PRO A 116 -3.60 -3.20 19.52
CA PRO A 116 -2.91 -3.61 18.30
C PRO A 116 -2.67 -5.12 18.18
N LEU A 117 -2.96 -5.68 17.00
CA LEU A 117 -2.72 -7.09 16.67
C LEU A 117 -1.50 -7.20 15.75
N CYS A 118 -0.53 -8.02 16.14
CA CYS A 118 0.77 -8.16 15.52
C CYS A 118 0.90 -9.48 14.75
N ALA A 119 1.48 -9.41 13.56
CA ALA A 119 2.06 -10.56 12.86
C ALA A 119 3.30 -10.10 12.08
N GLU A 120 4.43 -10.79 12.24
CA GLU A 120 5.67 -10.60 11.45
C GLU A 120 6.09 -9.13 11.22
N GLY A 121 6.02 -8.29 12.27
CA GLY A 121 6.43 -6.88 12.19
C GLY A 121 5.40 -5.94 11.55
N TRP A 122 4.19 -6.43 11.27
CA TRP A 122 3.02 -5.66 10.89
C TRP A 122 2.03 -5.59 12.04
N GLN A 123 1.21 -4.55 12.04
CA GLN A 123 0.17 -4.36 13.03
C GLN A 123 -1.15 -3.93 12.40
N TYR A 124 -2.24 -4.42 12.96
CA TYR A 124 -3.60 -4.00 12.66
C TYR A 124 -4.26 -3.45 13.92
N THR A 125 -5.00 -2.35 13.80
CA THR A 125 -5.71 -1.70 14.92
C THR A 125 -7.00 -1.10 14.42
N VAL A 126 -8.07 -1.21 15.22
CA VAL A 126 -9.35 -0.54 14.96
C VAL A 126 -9.54 0.53 16.02
N LEU A 127 -9.86 1.73 15.56
CA LEU A 127 -10.08 2.90 16.41
C LEU A 127 -11.53 3.35 16.28
N ALA A 128 -12.22 3.47 17.41
CA ALA A 128 -13.50 4.15 17.47
C ALA A 128 -13.26 5.66 17.56
N VAL A 129 -13.74 6.39 16.56
CA VAL A 129 -13.55 7.85 16.43
C VAL A 129 -14.90 8.51 16.67
N THR A 130 -15.01 9.37 17.69
CA THR A 130 -16.32 9.88 18.09
C THR A 130 -16.98 10.71 16.98
N GLY A 131 -18.18 10.32 16.56
CA GLY A 131 -18.93 10.98 15.50
C GLY A 131 -18.55 10.55 14.09
N HIS A 132 -17.78 9.46 13.96
CA HIS A 132 -17.32 8.91 12.68
C HIS A 132 -17.41 7.39 12.69
N GLU A 133 -17.32 6.79 11.50
CA GLU A 133 -17.10 5.36 11.34
C GLU A 133 -15.79 4.92 11.99
N GLU A 134 -15.69 3.63 12.31
CA GLU A 134 -14.46 3.07 12.83
C GLU A 134 -13.31 3.23 11.82
N LEU A 135 -12.16 3.64 12.35
CA LEU A 135 -10.95 3.81 11.57
C LEU A 135 -10.07 2.57 11.75
N GLN A 136 -9.93 1.78 10.70
CA GLN A 136 -8.97 0.70 10.62
C GLN A 136 -7.59 1.26 10.26
N VAL A 137 -6.55 0.65 10.81
CA VAL A 137 -5.17 1.13 10.67
C VAL A 137 -4.24 -0.05 10.50
N VAL A 138 -3.46 -0.03 9.42
CA VAL A 138 -2.36 -0.97 9.19
C VAL A 138 -1.05 -0.22 9.29
N THR A 139 -0.18 -0.68 10.19
CA THR A 139 1.19 -0.16 10.31
C THR A 139 2.21 -1.27 10.10
N ARG A 140 3.44 -0.87 9.76
CA ARG A 140 4.58 -1.78 9.67
C ARG A 140 5.76 -1.24 10.47
N GLY A 141 6.65 -2.13 10.87
CA GLY A 141 7.86 -1.81 11.61
C GLY A 141 7.86 -2.39 13.02
N GLY A 142 9.04 -2.38 13.63
CA GLY A 142 9.22 -2.88 14.99
C GLY A 142 8.51 -2.05 16.06
N SER A 143 8.60 -2.52 17.29
CA SER A 143 7.86 -2.03 18.46
C SER A 143 8.05 -0.55 18.85
N GLY A 144 9.06 0.16 18.32
CA GLY A 144 9.38 1.54 18.75
C GLY A 144 8.78 2.66 17.89
N THR A 145 8.70 2.45 16.57
CA THR A 145 8.33 3.48 15.59
C THR A 145 7.57 2.83 14.44
N PRO A 146 6.26 2.59 14.61
CA PRO A 146 5.44 2.09 13.52
C PRO A 146 5.35 3.15 12.41
N THR A 147 5.42 2.69 11.17
CA THR A 147 5.15 3.49 9.97
C THR A 147 3.75 3.16 9.49
N LEU A 148 2.99 4.19 9.12
CA LEU A 148 1.65 3.98 8.55
C LEU A 148 1.77 3.37 7.15
N VAL A 149 1.02 2.28 6.91
CA VAL A 149 0.82 1.72 5.57
C VAL A 149 -0.49 2.26 5.00
N THR A 150 -1.58 2.11 5.76
CA THR A 150 -2.88 2.65 5.38
C THR A 150 -3.76 2.88 6.60
N ALA A 151 -4.70 3.82 6.50
CA ALA A 151 -5.76 4.04 7.47
C ALA A 151 -7.04 4.46 6.76
N GLY A 152 -8.16 3.88 7.17
CA GLY A 152 -9.45 4.14 6.56
C GLY A 152 -10.54 3.21 7.10
N THR A 153 -11.75 3.35 6.58
CA THR A 153 -12.84 2.39 6.83
C THR A 153 -12.66 1.09 6.03
N ASP A 154 -11.84 1.13 4.98
CA ASP A 154 -11.31 -0.01 4.24
C ASP A 154 -9.80 0.16 4.08
N VAL A 155 -9.05 -0.89 4.42
CA VAL A 155 -7.58 -0.91 4.43
C VAL A 155 -7.02 -2.03 3.55
N CYS A 156 -7.86 -2.78 2.84
CA CYS A 156 -7.42 -3.85 1.94
C CYS A 156 -6.87 -3.31 0.59
N GLY A 157 -5.81 -2.51 0.65
CA GLY A 157 -5.09 -2.02 -0.52
C GLY A 157 -4.14 -3.05 -1.12
N VAL A 158 -3.60 -2.76 -2.31
CA VAL A 158 -2.64 -3.64 -3.02
C VAL A 158 -1.42 -3.96 -2.14
N GLU A 159 -0.88 -2.97 -1.43
CA GLU A 159 0.27 -3.17 -0.54
C GLU A 159 -0.04 -4.17 0.58
N VAL A 160 -1.19 -4.05 1.23
CA VAL A 160 -1.62 -4.98 2.28
C VAL A 160 -1.85 -6.39 1.70
N ARG A 161 -2.52 -6.50 0.56
CA ARG A 161 -2.79 -7.80 -0.07
C ARG A 161 -1.52 -8.54 -0.49
N THR A 162 -0.49 -7.81 -0.92
CA THR A 162 0.72 -8.39 -1.50
C THR A 162 1.84 -8.58 -0.48
N LEU A 163 1.99 -7.66 0.48
CA LEU A 163 3.14 -7.64 1.41
C LEU A 163 2.77 -8.01 2.85
N ALA A 164 1.50 -7.85 3.25
CA ALA A 164 1.15 -8.12 4.63
C ALA A 164 1.13 -9.64 4.91
N PRO A 165 1.55 -10.06 6.11
CA PRO A 165 1.45 -11.45 6.56
C PRO A 165 0.00 -11.94 6.54
N PRO A 166 -0.24 -13.26 6.38
CA PRO A 166 -1.60 -13.80 6.27
C PRO A 166 -2.53 -13.32 7.40
N GLY A 167 -2.05 -13.26 8.65
CA GLY A 167 -2.85 -12.82 9.79
C GLY A 167 -3.31 -11.37 9.72
N ILE A 168 -2.53 -10.48 9.10
CA ILE A 168 -2.93 -9.09 8.87
C ILE A 168 -3.87 -9.01 7.68
N ARG A 169 -3.62 -9.77 6.60
CA ARG A 169 -4.52 -9.80 5.45
C ARG A 169 -5.91 -10.28 5.84
N THR A 170 -6.02 -11.33 6.65
CA THR A 170 -7.32 -11.83 7.11
C THR A 170 -8.08 -10.75 7.88
N LEU A 171 -7.41 -10.00 8.76
CA LEU A 171 -8.06 -8.90 9.48
C LEU A 171 -8.44 -7.73 8.56
N ALA A 172 -7.54 -7.34 7.67
CA ALA A 172 -7.69 -6.14 6.85
C ALA A 172 -8.57 -6.33 5.60
N CYS A 173 -8.64 -7.54 5.06
CA CYS A 173 -9.31 -7.85 3.79
C CYS A 173 -10.54 -8.74 3.92
N ASP A 174 -10.57 -9.64 4.90
CA ASP A 174 -11.69 -10.57 5.10
C ASP A 174 -12.56 -10.17 6.30
N GLY A 175 -12.08 -9.22 7.12
CA GLY A 175 -12.76 -8.73 8.31
C GLY A 175 -13.84 -7.70 7.98
N THR A 176 -14.95 -7.76 8.72
CA THR A 176 -15.85 -6.61 8.85
C THR A 176 -15.30 -5.71 9.97
N PRO A 177 -15.11 -4.40 9.75
CA PRO A 177 -14.73 -3.49 10.83
C PRO A 177 -15.74 -3.60 11.99
N GLY A 178 -15.23 -3.80 13.21
CA GLY A 178 -16.02 -3.75 14.44
C GLY A 178 -16.87 -4.97 14.78
N ALA A 179 -16.67 -6.11 14.11
CA ALA A 179 -17.38 -7.38 14.39
C ALA A 179 -16.80 -8.17 15.58
#